data_AF-A0AAN8QGH4-F1
#
_entry.id   AF-A0AAN8QGH4-F1
#
_cell.length_a   1.000
_cell.length_b   1.000
_cell.length_c   1.000
_cell.angle_alpha   90.00
_cell.angle_beta   90.00
_cell.angle_gamma   90.00
#
_symmetry.space_group_name_H-M   'P 1'
#
loop_
_entity.id
_entity.type
_entity.pdbx_description
1 polymer ?
#
loop_
_entity_poly.entity_id
_entity_poly.type
_entity_poly.pdbx_seq_one_letter_code
_entity_poly.pdbx_strand_id
1 'polypeptide(L)'
;DVEVVYAGDICALFGIDCASGDTFNSRTSANLSMESIHIPEAVISMSMKPSNKNDTDKFSKGINRFTREDPTFRVHFDTESKETIISGMGELHLEIYSQRMEREYNCPCVMGKPKVAFRESVTSVVP
;
A
#
# COMPACT_ATOMS: atom_id res chain seq x y z
N ASP A 1 -17.65 12.51 -22.25
CA ASP A 1 -16.32 12.30 -22.85
C ASP A 1 -15.84 13.56 -23.54
N VAL A 2 -14.52 13.77 -23.52
CA VAL A 2 -13.84 14.87 -24.19
C VAL A 2 -12.89 14.25 -25.20
N GLU A 3 -12.93 14.69 -26.46
CA GLU A 3 -12.17 14.07 -27.55
C GLU A 3 -10.70 14.49 -27.58
N VAL A 4 -10.38 15.71 -27.12
CA VAL A 4 -9.03 16.29 -27.11
C VAL A 4 -8.78 17.06 -25.83
N VAL A 5 -7.54 17.02 -25.36
CA VAL A 5 -7.07 17.72 -24.15
C VAL A 5 -5.89 18.59 -24.53
N TYR A 6 -5.83 19.82 -24.04
CA TYR A 6 -4.75 20.75 -24.34
C TYR A 6 -3.74 20.82 -23.19
N ALA A 7 -2.57 21.39 -23.47
CA ALA A 7 -1.52 21.54 -22.46
C ALA A 7 -1.99 22.41 -21.29
N GLY A 8 -1.83 21.92 -20.07
CA GLY A 8 -2.25 22.59 -18.84
C GLY A 8 -3.57 22.08 -18.25
N ASP A 9 -4.32 21.26 -18.98
CA ASP A 9 -5.56 20.68 -18.49
C ASP A 9 -5.31 19.43 -17.62
N ILE A 10 -6.22 19.20 -16.67
CA ILE A 10 -6.25 17.96 -15.86
C ILE A 10 -7.27 17.02 -16.50
N CYS A 11 -6.81 15.87 -17.00
CA CYS A 11 -7.65 14.84 -17.61
C CYS A 11 -7.45 13.47 -16.96
N ALA A 12 -8.46 12.60 -17.09
CA ALA A 12 -8.37 11.20 -16.70
C ALA A 12 -8.23 10.32 -17.95
N LEU A 13 -7.39 9.29 -17.86
CA LEU A 13 -7.17 8.30 -18.92
C LEU A 13 -7.76 6.95 -18.47
N PHE A 14 -8.37 6.23 -19.41
CA PHE A 14 -8.95 4.91 -19.17
C PHE A 14 -8.11 3.82 -19.86
N GLY A 15 -7.90 2.69 -19.18
CA GLY A 15 -7.30 1.49 -19.79
C GLY A 15 -5.76 1.46 -19.84
N ILE A 16 -5.09 2.34 -19.10
CA ILE A 16 -3.63 2.37 -18.99
C ILE A 16 -3.22 1.89 -17.59
N ASP A 17 -2.25 0.98 -17.50
CA ASP A 17 -1.61 0.60 -16.23
C ASP A 17 -0.46 1.57 -15.98
N CYS A 18 -0.58 2.38 -14.93
CA CYS A 18 0.42 3.36 -14.53
C CYS A 18 0.42 3.54 -13.02
N ALA A 19 1.56 3.97 -12.49
CA ALA A 19 1.71 4.37 -11.09
C ALA A 19 1.66 5.89 -10.95
N SER A 20 1.39 6.33 -9.72
CA SER A 20 1.47 7.75 -9.34
C SER A 20 2.89 8.28 -9.59
N GLY A 21 3.02 9.27 -10.48
CA GLY A 21 4.30 9.89 -10.85
C GLY A 21 4.84 9.51 -12.23
N ASP A 22 4.18 8.61 -12.96
CA ASP A 22 4.58 8.26 -14.32
C ASP A 22 4.29 9.40 -15.32
N THR A 23 5.21 9.60 -16.27
CA THR A 23 5.10 10.63 -17.30
C THR A 23 4.92 9.98 -18.67
N PHE A 24 3.84 10.34 -19.38
CA PHE A 24 3.62 9.91 -20.76
C PHE A 24 4.10 10.98 -21.74
N ASN A 25 4.89 10.55 -22.72
CA ASN A 25 5.42 11.42 -23.77
C ASN A 25 5.12 10.86 -25.17
N SER A 26 5.37 11.67 -26.20
CA SER A 26 5.32 11.20 -27.58
C SER A 26 6.51 10.28 -27.87
N ARG A 27 6.32 9.28 -28.74
CA ARG A 27 7.36 8.29 -29.12
C ARG A 27 8.61 8.92 -29.76
N THR A 28 8.52 10.16 -30.24
CA THR A 28 9.62 10.90 -30.88
C THR A 28 10.45 11.72 -29.90
N SER A 29 9.94 11.98 -28.69
CA SER A 29 10.65 12.70 -27.63
C SER A 29 11.46 11.74 -26.76
N ALA A 30 12.64 12.19 -26.31
CA ALA A 30 13.54 11.43 -25.43
C ALA A 30 12.84 10.93 -24.15
N ASN A 31 13.42 9.91 -23.50
CA ASN A 31 12.98 9.43 -22.18
C ASN A 31 13.12 10.55 -21.14
N LEU A 32 12.05 11.29 -20.92
CA LEU A 32 11.97 12.41 -19.99
C LEU A 32 11.18 11.94 -18.77
N SER A 33 11.77 12.11 -17.59
CA SER A 33 11.12 11.88 -16.30
C SER A 33 10.93 13.21 -15.59
N MET A 34 9.73 13.44 -15.07
CA MET A 34 9.46 14.57 -14.18
C MET A 34 10.07 14.33 -12.79
N GLU A 35 10.19 15.39 -11.99
CA GLU A 35 10.64 15.29 -10.60
C GLU A 35 9.68 14.42 -9.78
N SER A 36 10.22 13.54 -8.94
CA SER A 36 9.40 12.67 -8.12
C SER A 36 8.76 13.46 -6.97
N ILE A 37 7.55 13.06 -6.61
CA ILE A 37 6.87 13.60 -5.43
C ILE A 37 7.67 13.17 -4.18
N HIS A 38 7.85 14.09 -3.24
CA HIS A 38 8.41 13.76 -1.93
C HIS A 38 7.37 13.00 -1.10
N ILE A 39 7.65 11.73 -0.80
CA ILE A 39 6.76 10.87 -0.03
C ILE A 39 7.25 10.85 1.42
N PRO A 40 6.46 11.36 2.38
CA PRO A 40 6.84 11.32 3.79
C PRO A 40 6.87 9.89 4.32
N GLU A 41 7.63 9.67 5.41
CA GLU A 41 7.64 8.37 6.08
C GLU A 41 6.32 8.12 6.82
N ALA A 42 5.86 6.87 6.78
CA ALA A 42 4.68 6.42 7.50
C ALA A 42 4.92 6.49 9.02
N VAL A 43 3.91 6.96 9.76
CA VAL A 43 4.04 7.27 11.21
C VAL A 43 3.47 6.16 12.08
N ILE A 44 2.49 5.40 11.57
CA ILE A 44 1.83 4.32 12.31
C ILE A 44 1.93 3.01 11.52
N SER A 45 2.11 1.91 12.27
CA SER A 45 2.13 0.55 11.74
C SER A 45 1.12 -0.31 12.50
N MET A 46 0.31 -1.06 11.76
CA MET A 46 -0.69 -1.98 12.31
C MET A 46 -0.63 -3.34 11.61
N SER A 47 -0.99 -4.39 12.33
CA SER A 47 -1.18 -5.73 11.76
C SER A 47 -2.57 -5.79 11.13
N MET A 48 -2.64 -6.25 9.88
CA MET A 48 -3.90 -6.42 9.16
C MET A 48 -4.00 -7.84 8.64
N LYS A 49 -5.12 -8.50 8.94
CA LYS A 49 -5.40 -9.86 8.49
C LYS A 49 -6.83 -9.96 7.94
N PRO A 50 -7.06 -10.75 6.88
CA PRO A 50 -8.42 -11.06 6.48
C PRO A 50 -9.12 -11.89 7.56
N SER A 51 -10.41 -11.64 7.79
CA SER A 51 -11.21 -12.39 8.76
C SER A 51 -11.33 -13.86 8.37
N ASN A 52 -11.45 -14.14 7.07
CA ASN A 52 -11.52 -15.48 6.51
C ASN A 52 -10.30 -15.79 5.63
N LYS A 53 -9.71 -16.98 5.79
CA LYS A 53 -8.55 -17.43 4.98
C LYS A 53 -8.90 -17.58 3.50
N ASN A 54 -10.16 -17.84 3.17
CA ASN A 54 -10.60 -18.00 1.79
C ASN A 54 -10.53 -16.68 0.98
N ASP A 55 -10.48 -15.54 1.66
CA ASP A 55 -10.42 -14.23 1.00
C ASP A 55 -8.99 -13.69 0.81
N THR A 56 -7.97 -14.52 1.08
CA THR A 56 -6.55 -14.14 0.94
C THR A 56 -6.20 -13.65 -0.47
N ASP A 57 -6.80 -14.25 -1.51
CA ASP A 57 -6.57 -13.83 -2.90
C ASP A 57 -7.14 -12.45 -3.19
N LYS A 58 -8.33 -12.15 -2.66
CA LYS A 58 -8.95 -10.82 -2.79
C LYS A 58 -8.16 -9.78 -2.00
N PHE A 59 -7.70 -10.17 -0.81
CA PHE A 59 -6.85 -9.35 0.04
C PHE A 59 -5.56 -8.93 -0.67
N SER A 60 -4.84 -9.88 -1.25
CA SER A 60 -3.60 -9.62 -1.99
C SER A 60 -3.84 -8.71 -3.21
N LYS A 61 -4.92 -8.93 -3.96
CA LYS A 61 -5.30 -8.07 -5.09
C LYS A 61 -5.64 -6.65 -4.67
N GLY A 62 -6.41 -6.48 -3.59
CA GLY A 62 -6.79 -5.18 -3.05
C GLY A 62 -5.58 -4.40 -2.55
N ILE A 63 -4.72 -5.03 -1.74
CA ILE A 63 -3.49 -4.40 -1.23
C ILE A 63 -2.58 -3.95 -2.38
N ASN A 64 -2.33 -4.81 -3.36
CA ASN A 64 -1.46 -4.45 -4.49
C ASN A 64 -1.98 -3.24 -5.26
N ARG A 65 -3.31 -3.09 -5.38
CA ARG A 65 -3.91 -1.91 -6.00
C ARG A 65 -3.72 -0.68 -5.14
N PHE A 66 -3.97 -0.76 -3.84
CA PHE A 66 -3.84 0.37 -2.92
C PHE A 66 -2.40 0.89 -2.83
N THR A 67 -1.40 0.01 -2.84
CA THR A 67 0.02 0.39 -2.86
C THR A 67 0.41 1.13 -4.15
N ARG A 68 -0.26 0.85 -5.29
CA ARG A 68 -0.03 1.58 -6.54
C ARG A 68 -0.75 2.93 -6.57
N GLU A 69 -1.92 3.00 -5.95
CA GLU A 69 -2.72 4.24 -5.84
C GLU A 69 -2.02 5.26 -4.93
N ASP A 70 -1.55 4.83 -3.75
CA ASP A 70 -0.96 5.70 -2.74
C ASP A 70 0.45 5.22 -2.31
N PRO A 71 1.52 5.97 -2.62
CA PRO A 71 2.88 5.62 -2.22
C PRO A 71 3.16 5.79 -0.71
N THR A 72 2.28 6.46 0.04
CA THR A 72 2.38 6.59 1.51
C THR A 72 1.90 5.32 2.23
N PHE A 73 1.07 4.51 1.57
CA PHE A 73 0.60 3.23 2.09
C PHE A 73 1.64 2.14 1.80
N ARG A 74 2.32 1.68 2.84
CA ARG A 74 3.36 0.65 2.72
C ARG A 74 2.90 -0.65 3.35
N VAL A 75 3.25 -1.76 2.70
CA VAL A 75 2.94 -3.10 3.21
C VAL A 75 4.22 -3.91 3.28
N HIS A 76 4.43 -4.55 4.42
CA HIS A 76 5.57 -5.40 4.68
C HIS A 76 5.10 -6.70 5.36
N PHE A 77 5.71 -7.82 5.00
CA PHE A 77 5.45 -9.09 5.66
C PHE A 77 6.56 -9.40 6.66
N ASP A 78 6.23 -9.46 7.94
CA ASP A 78 7.21 -9.85 8.96
C ASP A 78 7.37 -11.37 9.00
N THR A 79 8.60 -11.83 8.78
CA THR A 79 8.94 -13.26 8.72
C THR A 79 8.95 -13.93 10.09
N GLU A 80 9.22 -13.18 11.16
CA GLU A 80 9.29 -13.71 12.53
C GLU A 80 7.89 -13.89 13.12
N SER A 81 7.06 -12.84 13.04
CA SER A 81 5.68 -12.91 13.54
C SER A 81 4.69 -13.53 12.55
N LYS A 82 5.08 -13.70 11.27
CA LYS A 82 4.24 -14.20 10.17
C LYS A 82 2.96 -13.39 9.98
N GLU A 83 3.07 -12.08 10.11
CA GLU A 83 1.96 -11.15 9.99
C GLU A 83 2.22 -10.12 8.88
N THR A 84 1.14 -9.70 8.23
CA THR A 84 1.17 -8.60 7.27
C THR A 84 1.01 -7.30 8.04
N ILE A 85 2.05 -6.48 8.02
CA ILE A 85 2.09 -5.17 8.65
C ILE A 85 1.82 -4.11 7.58
N ILE A 86 0.83 -3.27 7.84
CA ILE A 86 0.51 -2.10 7.03
C ILE A 86 1.01 -0.85 7.77
N SER A 87 1.59 0.08 7.02
CA SER A 87 2.09 1.34 7.54
C SER A 87 1.47 2.50 6.77
N GLY A 88 1.08 3.54 7.48
CA GLY A 88 0.48 4.73 6.88
C GLY A 88 0.66 5.98 7.73
N MET A 89 0.05 7.08 7.29
CA MET A 89 0.18 8.40 7.91
C MET A 89 -0.55 8.53 9.26
N GLY A 90 -1.59 7.74 9.51
CA GLY A 90 -2.36 7.81 10.76
C GLY A 90 -3.38 6.68 10.91
N GLU A 91 -4.00 6.58 12.08
CA GLU A 91 -4.96 5.53 12.40
C GLU A 91 -6.18 5.58 11.48
N LEU A 92 -6.75 6.76 11.29
CA LEU A 92 -7.89 6.99 10.38
C LEU A 92 -7.57 6.56 8.94
N HIS A 93 -6.33 6.77 8.50
CA HIS A 93 -5.90 6.38 7.16
C HIS A 93 -6.04 4.87 6.96
N LEU A 94 -5.54 4.09 7.91
CA LEU A 94 -5.59 2.64 7.88
C LEU A 94 -7.02 2.11 8.11
N GLU A 95 -7.82 2.78 8.94
CA GLU A 95 -9.23 2.44 9.15
C GLU A 95 -10.04 2.58 7.85
N ILE A 96 -9.87 3.68 7.12
CA ILE A 96 -10.55 3.89 5.83
C ILE A 96 -10.17 2.79 4.83
N TYR A 97 -8.90 2.41 4.76
CA TYR A 97 -8.46 1.29 3.90
C TYR A 97 -9.10 -0.04 4.28
N SER A 98 -9.27 -0.31 5.58
CA SER A 98 -9.98 -1.51 6.03
C SER A 98 -11.45 -1.52 5.59
N GLN A 99 -12.13 -0.37 5.66
CA GLN A 99 -13.51 -0.23 5.20
C GLN A 99 -13.61 -0.33 3.67
N ARG A 100 -12.63 0.20 2.93
CA ARG A 100 -12.55 0.03 1.47
C ARG A 100 -12.37 -1.43 1.09
N MET A 101 -11.52 -2.18 1.80
CA MET A 101 -11.38 -3.64 1.57
C MET A 101 -12.70 -4.39 1.76
N GLU A 102 -13.47 -4.03 2.79
CA GLU A 102 -14.77 -4.64 3.02
C GLU A 102 -15.79 -4.27 1.93
N ARG A 103 -15.86 -2.99 1.54
CA ARG A 103 -16.86 -2.50 0.58
C ARG A 103 -16.55 -2.84 -0.87
N GLU A 104 -15.29 -2.70 -1.30
CA GLU A 104 -14.89 -2.89 -2.69
C GLU A 104 -14.54 -4.35 -3.00
N TYR A 105 -13.90 -5.05 -2.04
CA TYR A 105 -13.38 -6.40 -2.24
C TYR A 105 -14.15 -7.48 -1.46
N ASN A 106 -15.21 -7.12 -0.73
CA ASN A 106 -15.96 -8.04 0.14
C ASN A 106 -15.04 -8.87 1.06
N CYS A 107 -13.96 -8.25 1.54
CA CYS A 107 -12.96 -8.89 2.36
C CYS A 107 -12.89 -8.14 3.71
N PRO A 108 -13.69 -8.55 4.71
CA PRO A 108 -13.63 -7.96 6.03
C PRO A 108 -12.26 -8.26 6.65
N CYS A 109 -11.54 -7.21 7.05
CA CYS A 109 -10.20 -7.30 7.60
C CYS A 109 -10.19 -6.89 9.07
N VAL A 110 -9.46 -7.63 9.89
CA VAL A 110 -9.27 -7.33 11.30
C VAL A 110 -7.94 -6.63 11.47
N MET A 111 -7.97 -5.46 12.08
CA MET A 111 -6.78 -4.69 12.43
C MET A 111 -6.39 -4.91 13.89
N GLY A 112 -5.09 -4.90 14.16
CA GLY A 112 -4.55 -5.05 15.49
C GLY A 112 -3.15 -4.47 15.63
N LYS A 113 -2.62 -4.51 16.85
CA LYS A 113 -1.24 -4.11 17.11
C LYS A 113 -0.28 -5.17 16.55
N PRO A 114 0.81 -4.77 15.89
CA PRO A 114 1.80 -5.72 15.40
C PRO A 114 2.44 -6.44 16.58
N LYS A 115 2.68 -7.73 16.43
CA LYS A 115 3.43 -8.50 17.41
C LYS A 115 4.89 -8.07 17.40
N VAL A 116 5.47 -8.00 18.59
CA VAL A 116 6.90 -7.73 18.76
C VAL A 116 7.64 -9.06 18.77
N ALA A 117 8.74 -9.13 18.03
CA ALA A 117 9.65 -10.27 18.08
C ALA A 117 10.48 -10.22 19.37
N PHE A 118 10.20 -11.13 20.30
CA PHE A 118 11.00 -11.27 21.52
C PHE A 118 12.25 -12.10 21.22
N ARG A 119 13.39 -11.67 21.77
CA ARG A 119 14.64 -12.41 21.74
C ARG A 119 15.07 -12.69 23.18
N GLU A 120 15.51 -13.92 23.43
CA GLU A 120 16.03 -14.34 24.73
C GLU A 120 17.55 -14.53 24.64
N SER A 121 18.26 -14.20 25.71
CA SER A 121 19.71 -14.37 25.82
C SER A 121 20.08 -14.88 27.21
N VAL A 122 21.10 -15.73 27.29
CA VAL A 122 21.60 -16.30 28.55
C VAL A 122 22.60 -15.33 29.18
N THR A 123 22.42 -14.99 30.46
CA THR A 123 23.24 -13.99 31.15
C THR A 123 24.50 -14.54 31.83
N SER A 124 24.55 -15.83 32.17
CA SER A 124 25.69 -16.43 32.87
C SER A 124 25.93 -17.87 32.43
N VAL A 125 27.20 -18.23 32.26
CA VAL A 125 27.60 -19.60 31.97
C VAL A 125 27.57 -20.41 33.28
N VAL A 126 26.93 -21.57 33.26
CA VAL A 126 26.87 -22.46 34.44
C VAL A 126 28.24 -23.14 34.61
N PRO A 127 28.84 -23.11 35.81
CA PRO A 127 30.14 -23.72 36.08
C PRO A 127 30.10 -25.25 36.07
#